data_AF-A0A1M5VK50-F1
#
_entry.id   AF-A0A1M5VK50-F1
#
_cell.length_a   1.000
_cell.length_b   1.000
_cell.length_c   1.000
_cell.angle_alpha   90.00
_cell.angle_beta   90.00
_cell.angle_gamma   90.00
#
_symmetry.space_group_name_H-M   'P 1'
#
loop_
_entity.id
_entity.type
_entity.pdbx_description
1 polymer ?
#
loop_
_entity_poly.entity_id
_entity_poly.type
_entity_poly.pdbx_seq_one_letter_code
_entity_poly.pdbx_strand_id
1 'polypeptide(L)'
;MAPGKYIGQVFTEKVEICEGESTFENCVFEEGVLVKGNTKSHFLSGEFPSASFKACSFRGENEPSVSLWHFAQCSFVNCQMFSENCVTLRIDAGAHGTFNNCKIDYTKCAAAIMIEASGDFENCSFRCSGDVVGELSALPVYFDANNKERTRFVNNTLNGERL
;
A
#
# COMPACT_ATOMS: atom_id res chain seq x y z
N MET A 1 9.05 3.47 -14.40
CA MET A 1 10.32 2.77 -14.11
C MET A 1 10.38 1.49 -14.94
N ALA A 2 11.56 1.08 -15.41
CA ALA A 2 11.70 -0.18 -16.14
C ALA A 2 11.54 -1.39 -15.18
N PRO A 3 10.94 -2.50 -15.62
CA PRO A 3 10.91 -3.74 -14.84
C PRO A 3 12.31 -4.21 -14.47
N GLY A 4 12.48 -4.74 -13.26
CA GLY A 4 13.79 -5.20 -12.83
C GLY A 4 13.92 -5.52 -11.34
N LYS A 5 15.16 -5.77 -10.92
CA LYS A 5 15.53 -6.01 -9.53
C LYS A 5 16.37 -4.87 -8.99
N TYR A 6 15.94 -4.33 -7.85
CA TYR A 6 16.55 -3.19 -7.18
C TYR A 6 16.88 -3.56 -5.74
N ILE A 7 18.10 -3.25 -5.28
CA ILE A 7 18.57 -3.62 -3.94
C ILE A 7 19.29 -2.44 -3.31
N GLY A 8 18.92 -2.06 -2.09
CA GLY A 8 19.64 -1.06 -1.30
C GLY A 8 19.59 0.36 -1.86
N GLN A 9 18.61 0.66 -2.72
CA GLN A 9 18.49 1.96 -3.39
C GLN A 9 17.64 2.94 -2.59
N VAL A 10 17.94 4.22 -2.73
CA VAL A 10 17.12 5.33 -2.24
C VAL A 10 16.52 6.04 -3.44
N PHE A 11 15.20 6.12 -3.47
CA PHE A 11 14.42 6.84 -4.48
C PHE A 11 13.88 8.11 -3.84
N THR A 12 14.40 9.25 -4.29
CA THR A 12 14.02 10.59 -3.80
C THR A 12 12.79 11.14 -4.53
N GLU A 13 12.37 10.49 -5.62
CA GLU A 13 11.18 10.84 -6.40
C GLU A 13 10.15 9.71 -6.33
N LYS A 14 8.90 10.01 -6.70
CA LYS A 14 7.83 9.01 -6.77
C LYS A 14 8.20 7.92 -7.77
N VAL A 15 8.25 6.67 -7.32
CA VAL A 15 8.50 5.55 -8.22
C VAL A 15 7.19 5.09 -8.83
N GLU A 16 7.09 5.17 -10.16
CA GLU A 16 5.95 4.68 -10.92
C GLU A 16 6.28 3.34 -11.62
N ILE A 17 5.45 2.33 -11.39
CA ILE A 17 5.54 1.01 -12.02
C ILE A 17 4.25 0.78 -12.81
N CYS A 18 4.36 0.83 -14.14
CA CYS A 18 3.21 0.82 -15.04
C CYS A 18 3.09 -0.46 -15.87
N GLU A 19 4.13 -1.27 -15.92
CA GLU A 19 4.21 -2.49 -16.72
C GLU A 19 5.20 -3.47 -16.11
N GLY A 20 5.04 -4.75 -16.47
CA GLY A 20 5.93 -5.84 -16.07
C GLY A 20 6.01 -6.09 -14.57
N GLU A 21 7.05 -6.82 -14.18
CA GLU A 21 7.29 -7.22 -12.80
C GLU A 21 8.56 -6.56 -12.26
N SER A 22 8.46 -6.01 -11.04
CA SER A 22 9.61 -5.40 -10.35
C SER A 22 9.80 -5.95 -8.95
N THR A 23 11.06 -6.06 -8.52
CA THR A 23 11.41 -6.50 -7.17
C THR A 23 12.33 -5.50 -6.50
N PHE A 24 12.03 -5.20 -5.23
CA PHE A 24 12.77 -4.23 -4.42
C PHE A 24 13.12 -4.85 -3.08
N GLU A 25 14.38 -4.79 -2.70
CA GLU A 25 14.87 -5.32 -1.42
C GLU A 25 15.73 -4.29 -0.70
N ASN A 26 15.37 -3.99 0.55
CA ASN A 26 16.07 -2.98 1.37
C ASN A 26 16.12 -1.58 0.72
N CYS A 27 15.07 -1.19 0.00
CA CYS A 27 15.00 0.12 -0.65
C CYS A 27 14.25 1.16 0.21
N VAL A 28 14.53 2.43 -0.04
CA VAL A 28 13.83 3.58 0.57
C VAL A 28 13.15 4.38 -0.53
N PHE A 29 11.86 4.69 -0.35
CA PHE A 29 11.06 5.52 -1.24
C PHE A 29 10.62 6.76 -0.47
N GLU A 30 11.26 7.89 -0.71
CA GLU A 30 11.02 9.12 0.07
C GLU A 30 9.69 9.79 -0.30
N GLU A 31 9.28 9.69 -1.58
CA GLU A 31 7.97 10.16 -2.07
C GLU A 31 6.98 9.01 -2.31
N GLY A 32 7.37 7.79 -1.97
CA GLY A 32 6.53 6.60 -2.06
C GLY A 32 6.52 5.96 -3.44
N VAL A 33 5.52 5.09 -3.65
CA VAL A 33 5.38 4.29 -4.87
C VAL A 33 3.96 4.32 -5.42
N LEU A 34 3.84 4.33 -6.73
CA LEU A 34 2.60 4.13 -7.48
C LEU A 34 2.77 2.93 -8.40
N VAL A 35 1.94 1.90 -8.21
CA VAL A 35 1.83 0.78 -9.15
C VAL A 35 0.47 0.88 -9.82
N LYS A 36 0.47 1.08 -11.14
CA LYS A 36 -0.73 1.43 -11.88
C LYS A 36 -0.84 0.66 -13.18
N GLY A 37 -1.95 -0.05 -13.33
CA GLY A 37 -2.29 -0.67 -14.59
C GLY A 37 -2.75 0.28 -15.70
N ASN A 38 -2.54 -0.13 -16.95
CA ASN A 38 -3.12 0.50 -18.14
C ASN A 38 -4.38 -0.26 -18.59
N THR A 39 -5.54 0.33 -18.33
CA THR A 39 -6.86 -0.26 -18.60
C THR A 39 -7.09 -0.70 -20.06
N LYS A 40 -6.39 -0.12 -21.05
CA LYS A 40 -6.57 -0.48 -22.48
C LYS A 40 -5.71 -1.67 -22.91
N SER A 41 -4.44 -1.71 -22.51
CA SER A 41 -3.55 -2.83 -22.85
C SER A 41 -3.90 -4.10 -22.07
N HIS A 42 -4.38 -3.94 -20.83
CA HIS A 42 -4.67 -5.04 -19.92
C HIS A 42 -5.82 -5.94 -20.38
N PHE A 43 -6.85 -5.35 -21.03
CA PHE A 43 -7.98 -6.12 -21.56
C PHE A 43 -7.53 -7.12 -22.64
N LEU A 44 -6.40 -6.86 -23.30
CA LEU A 44 -5.91 -7.66 -24.43
C LEU A 44 -4.83 -8.67 -24.03
N SER A 45 -3.98 -8.36 -23.05
CA SER A 45 -2.86 -9.23 -22.64
C SER A 45 -3.15 -10.06 -21.39
N GLY A 46 -4.03 -9.61 -20.49
CA GLY A 46 -4.22 -10.22 -19.17
C GLY A 46 -3.04 -10.05 -18.22
N GLU A 47 -2.01 -9.29 -18.61
CA GLU A 47 -0.85 -8.99 -17.77
C GLU A 47 -1.11 -7.72 -16.95
N PHE A 48 -0.90 -7.83 -15.63
CA PHE A 48 -1.03 -6.73 -14.69
C PHE A 48 0.35 -6.35 -14.14
N PRO A 49 0.65 -5.06 -13.94
CA PRO A 49 1.90 -4.68 -13.32
C PRO A 49 1.93 -5.24 -11.91
N SER A 50 3.05 -5.89 -11.60
CA SER A 50 3.28 -6.50 -10.30
C SER A 50 4.58 -5.98 -9.70
N ALA A 51 4.58 -5.87 -8.37
CA ALA A 51 5.78 -5.49 -7.66
C ALA A 51 5.87 -6.20 -6.32
N SER A 52 7.07 -6.68 -5.99
CA SER A 52 7.37 -7.28 -4.69
C SER A 52 8.39 -6.45 -3.94
N PHE A 53 8.03 -6.03 -2.73
CA PHE A 53 8.83 -5.18 -1.87
C PHE A 53 9.17 -5.95 -0.59
N LYS A 54 10.46 -6.03 -0.27
CA LYS A 54 10.95 -6.73 0.92
C LYS A 54 11.86 -5.82 1.73
N ALA A 55 11.54 -5.65 3.01
CA ALA A 55 12.30 -4.82 3.94
C ALA A 55 12.49 -3.37 3.43
N CYS A 56 11.49 -2.83 2.73
CA CYS A 56 11.52 -1.48 2.19
C CYS A 56 10.86 -0.47 3.14
N SER A 57 11.24 0.80 3.01
CA SER A 57 10.61 1.93 3.70
C SER A 57 9.94 2.86 2.69
N PHE A 58 8.71 3.27 2.96
CA PHE A 58 7.94 4.19 2.13
C PHE A 58 7.52 5.40 2.97
N ARG A 59 7.77 6.59 2.43
CA ARG A 59 7.30 7.85 2.97
C ARG A 59 6.42 8.56 1.95
N GLY A 60 5.58 9.46 2.43
CA GLY A 60 4.83 10.40 1.61
C GLY A 60 4.49 11.61 2.45
N GLU A 61 4.69 12.81 1.91
CA GLU A 61 4.33 14.02 2.63
C GLU A 61 2.86 14.37 2.41
N ASN A 62 2.50 14.59 1.14
CA ASN A 62 1.17 15.08 0.72
C ASN A 62 0.40 14.06 -0.15
N GLU A 63 0.96 12.87 -0.30
CA GLU A 63 0.39 11.77 -1.07
C GLU A 63 0.49 10.44 -0.30
N PRO A 64 -0.24 9.40 -0.73
CA PRO A 64 -0.04 8.07 -0.19
C PRO A 64 1.37 7.57 -0.47
N SER A 65 2.02 7.03 0.57
CA SER A 65 3.32 6.39 0.48
C SER A 65 3.29 5.14 -0.42
N VAL A 66 2.13 4.47 -0.50
CA VAL A 66 1.88 3.36 -1.41
C VAL A 66 0.52 3.56 -2.07
N SER A 67 0.52 3.57 -3.40
CA SER A 67 -0.68 3.64 -4.23
C SER A 67 -0.73 2.45 -5.19
N LEU A 68 -1.80 1.66 -5.15
CA LEU A 68 -2.04 0.53 -6.05
C LEU A 68 -3.32 0.79 -6.84
N TRP A 69 -3.23 0.83 -8.17
CA TRP A 69 -4.32 1.26 -9.04
C TRP A 69 -4.51 0.29 -10.20
N HIS A 70 -5.76 0.14 -10.65
CA HIS A 70 -6.13 -0.56 -11.89
C HIS A 70 -5.55 -1.98 -11.98
N PHE A 71 -6.07 -2.88 -11.15
CA PHE A 71 -5.70 -4.29 -11.12
C PHE A 71 -4.23 -4.59 -10.76
N ALA A 72 -3.44 -3.59 -10.34
CA ALA A 72 -2.09 -3.81 -9.83
C ALA A 72 -2.06 -4.88 -8.73
N GLN A 73 -1.09 -5.79 -8.80
CA GLN A 73 -0.94 -6.91 -7.86
C GLN A 73 0.41 -6.80 -7.15
N CYS A 74 0.43 -6.48 -5.86
CA CYS A 74 1.69 -6.21 -5.16
C CYS A 74 1.84 -6.99 -3.86
N SER A 75 3.09 -7.31 -3.51
CA SER A 75 3.45 -7.92 -2.23
C SER A 75 4.40 -7.02 -1.44
N PHE A 76 4.17 -6.93 -0.13
CA PHE A 76 4.96 -6.15 0.80
C PHE A 76 5.29 -7.03 2.01
N VAL A 77 6.58 -7.26 2.25
CA VAL A 77 7.05 -8.13 3.33
C VAL A 77 8.07 -7.39 4.18
N ASN A 78 7.83 -7.31 5.49
CA ASN A 78 8.70 -6.59 6.43
C ASN A 78 8.88 -5.10 6.09
N CYS A 79 7.88 -4.45 5.48
CA CYS A 79 7.98 -3.06 5.05
C CYS A 79 7.49 -2.09 6.12
N GLN A 80 7.99 -0.86 6.07
CA GLN A 80 7.48 0.27 6.85
C GLN A 80 6.88 1.32 5.93
N MET A 81 5.69 1.80 6.26
CA MET A 81 4.94 2.77 5.44
C MET A 81 4.43 3.90 6.34
N PHE A 82 4.59 5.14 5.88
CA PHE A 82 4.12 6.32 6.59
C PHE A 82 3.74 7.42 5.62
N SER A 83 2.63 8.11 5.86
CA SER A 83 2.31 9.39 5.22
C SER A 83 1.93 10.44 6.26
N GLU A 84 2.43 11.67 6.09
CA GLU A 84 2.26 12.74 7.08
C GLU A 84 0.90 13.43 6.97
N ASN A 85 0.50 13.84 5.77
CA ASN A 85 -0.72 14.60 5.51
C ASN A 85 -1.72 13.86 4.61
N CYS A 86 -1.50 12.57 4.34
CA CYS A 86 -2.39 11.75 3.51
C CYS A 86 -2.68 10.38 4.14
N VAL A 87 -3.58 9.62 3.51
CA VAL A 87 -3.72 8.18 3.78
C VAL A 87 -2.40 7.47 3.47
N THR A 88 -1.96 6.54 4.30
CA THR A 88 -0.66 5.86 4.07
C THR A 88 -0.72 4.92 2.88
N LEU A 89 -1.80 4.15 2.77
CA LEU A 89 -2.07 3.20 1.68
C LEU A 89 -3.33 3.57 0.93
N ARG A 90 -3.26 3.64 -0.39
CA ARG A 90 -4.42 3.76 -1.27
C ARG A 90 -4.47 2.61 -2.25
N ILE A 91 -5.55 1.83 -2.23
CA ILE A 91 -5.76 0.70 -3.15
C ILE A 91 -7.09 0.92 -3.88
N ASP A 92 -7.04 0.91 -5.21
CA ASP A 92 -8.15 1.39 -6.05
C ASP A 92 -8.36 0.52 -7.30
N ALA A 93 -9.59 0.53 -7.81
CA ALA A 93 -9.99 -0.04 -9.11
C ALA A 93 -9.48 -1.47 -9.35
N GLY A 94 -9.91 -2.42 -8.53
CA GLY A 94 -9.60 -3.84 -8.66
C GLY A 94 -8.16 -4.22 -8.34
N ALA A 95 -7.32 -3.28 -7.88
CA ALA A 95 -5.99 -3.57 -7.40
C ALA A 95 -6.03 -4.39 -6.09
N HIS A 96 -4.94 -5.13 -5.85
CA HIS A 96 -4.77 -5.94 -4.66
C HIS A 96 -3.34 -5.84 -4.11
N GLY A 97 -3.25 -5.74 -2.78
CA GLY A 97 -1.98 -5.74 -2.07
C GLY A 97 -1.95 -6.80 -0.97
N THR A 98 -0.88 -7.60 -0.92
CA THR A 98 -0.59 -8.50 0.20
C THR A 98 0.47 -7.88 1.09
N PHE A 99 0.19 -7.73 2.38
CA PHE A 99 1.04 -7.11 3.38
C PHE A 99 1.32 -8.11 4.49
N ASN A 100 2.58 -8.49 4.66
CA ASN A 100 3.02 -9.45 5.66
C ASN A 100 4.10 -8.84 6.55
N ASN A 101 3.85 -8.85 7.87
CA ASN A 101 4.76 -8.30 8.89
C ASN A 101 5.14 -6.84 8.61
N CYS A 102 4.19 -6.04 8.15
CA CYS A 102 4.41 -4.62 7.81
C CYS A 102 4.03 -3.70 8.98
N LYS A 103 4.70 -2.54 9.03
CA LYS A 103 4.36 -1.43 9.94
C LYS A 103 3.73 -0.30 9.13
N ILE A 104 2.53 0.08 9.51
CA ILE A 104 1.74 1.10 8.80
C ILE A 104 1.42 2.19 9.82
N ASP A 105 2.25 3.24 9.79
CA ASP A 105 2.14 4.38 10.68
C ASP A 105 1.32 5.48 9.98
N TYR A 106 0.39 6.12 10.70
CA TYR A 106 -0.48 7.16 10.15
C TYR A 106 -0.83 8.22 11.21
N THR A 107 -1.20 9.43 10.79
CA THR A 107 -1.42 10.55 11.73
C THR A 107 -2.89 10.98 11.83
N LYS A 108 -3.48 11.49 10.74
CA LYS A 108 -4.76 12.21 10.73
C LYS A 108 -5.86 11.50 9.94
N CYS A 109 -5.48 10.60 9.03
CA CYS A 109 -6.38 9.84 8.16
C CYS A 109 -6.48 8.38 8.61
N ALA A 110 -7.19 7.54 7.85
CA ALA A 110 -7.05 6.09 7.99
C ALA A 110 -5.65 5.62 7.58
N ALA A 111 -5.21 4.45 8.04
CA ALA A 111 -3.98 3.82 7.54
C ALA A 111 -4.14 3.41 6.07
N ALA A 112 -5.32 2.90 5.69
CA ALA A 112 -5.61 2.50 4.32
C ALA A 112 -7.02 2.93 3.87
N ILE A 113 -7.13 3.29 2.59
CA ILE A 113 -8.40 3.49 1.89
C ILE A 113 -8.46 2.50 0.73
N MET A 114 -9.55 1.74 0.66
CA MET A 114 -9.81 0.77 -0.39
C MET A 114 -11.10 1.10 -1.14
N ILE A 115 -11.00 1.31 -2.45
CA ILE A 115 -12.12 1.65 -3.34
C ILE A 115 -12.19 0.61 -4.44
N GLU A 116 -13.28 -0.18 -4.47
CA GLU A 116 -13.44 -1.30 -5.40
C GLU A 116 -12.22 -2.24 -5.49
N ALA A 117 -11.51 -2.40 -4.37
CA ALA A 117 -10.22 -3.06 -4.27
C ALA A 117 -10.17 -3.99 -3.05
N SER A 118 -9.07 -4.72 -2.89
CA SER A 118 -8.85 -5.58 -1.72
C SER A 118 -7.41 -5.54 -1.22
N GLY A 119 -7.20 -6.03 -0.01
CA GLY A 119 -5.86 -6.32 0.49
C GLY A 119 -5.87 -7.42 1.54
N ASP A 120 -4.74 -8.09 1.70
CA ASP A 120 -4.52 -9.10 2.72
C ASP A 120 -3.47 -8.59 3.70
N PHE A 121 -3.82 -8.45 4.97
CA PHE A 121 -2.91 -8.02 6.02
C PHE A 121 -2.68 -9.16 7.01
N GLU A 122 -1.43 -9.57 7.16
CA GLU A 122 -1.03 -10.63 8.06
C GLU A 122 0.14 -10.17 8.95
N ASN A 123 -0.03 -10.27 10.26
CA ASN A 123 0.96 -9.86 11.26
C ASN A 123 1.39 -8.38 11.12
N CYS A 124 0.52 -7.51 10.62
CA CYS A 124 0.81 -6.09 10.45
C CYS A 124 0.45 -5.29 11.70
N SER A 125 1.21 -4.22 11.95
CA SER A 125 0.92 -3.25 12.99
C SER A 125 0.48 -1.92 12.40
N PHE A 126 -0.71 -1.48 12.77
CA PHE A 126 -1.26 -0.17 12.45
C PHE A 126 -1.06 0.75 13.66
N ARG A 127 -0.39 1.88 13.48
CA ARG A 127 -0.15 2.83 14.57
C ARG A 127 -0.59 4.23 14.17
N CYS A 128 -1.48 4.79 14.97
CA CYS A 128 -1.84 6.19 14.89
C CYS A 128 -0.91 7.01 15.79
N SER A 129 -0.27 8.05 15.26
CA SER A 129 0.60 8.96 16.03
C SER A 129 0.07 10.39 16.12
N GLY A 130 -1.15 10.65 15.66
CA GLY A 130 -1.80 11.97 15.74
C GLY A 130 -3.08 11.96 16.57
N ASP A 131 -3.55 13.15 16.94
CA ASP A 131 -4.88 13.33 17.52
C ASP A 131 -5.92 13.01 16.43
N VAL A 132 -6.64 11.89 16.59
CA VAL A 132 -7.62 11.47 15.59
C VAL A 132 -8.84 12.40 15.67
N VAL A 133 -9.06 13.19 14.61
CA VAL A 133 -10.22 14.09 14.53
C VAL A 133 -11.34 13.40 13.75
N GLY A 134 -12.37 12.89 14.44
CA GLY A 134 -13.63 12.39 13.83
C GLY A 134 -13.92 10.88 13.97
N GLU A 135 -15.07 10.45 13.42
CA GLU A 135 -15.60 9.07 13.48
C GLU A 135 -14.81 8.02 12.66
N LEU A 136 -13.86 8.46 11.82
CA LEU A 136 -12.90 7.57 11.14
C LEU A 136 -11.91 6.90 12.12
N SER A 137 -11.98 7.22 13.41
CA SER A 137 -11.12 6.74 14.48
C SER A 137 -11.29 5.27 14.87
N ALA A 138 -12.37 4.60 14.45
CA ALA A 138 -12.66 3.25 14.92
C ALA A 138 -11.98 2.12 14.11
N LEU A 139 -11.56 2.38 12.86
CA LEU A 139 -11.00 1.35 11.97
C LEU A 139 -9.77 1.87 11.22
N PRO A 140 -8.65 1.12 11.20
CA PRO A 140 -7.45 1.54 10.50
C PRO A 140 -7.61 1.49 8.97
N VAL A 141 -8.60 0.76 8.48
CA VAL A 141 -8.88 0.60 7.05
C VAL A 141 -10.30 1.04 6.76
N TYR A 142 -10.43 2.01 5.85
CA TYR A 142 -11.69 2.44 5.28
C TYR A 142 -11.98 1.67 3.99
N PHE A 143 -13.21 1.20 3.86
CA PHE A 143 -13.71 0.50 2.68
C PHE A 143 -14.88 1.28 2.08
N ASP A 144 -14.80 1.54 0.77
CA ASP A 144 -16.00 1.90 0.01
C ASP A 144 -16.97 0.70 -0.02
N ALA A 145 -18.26 0.97 0.11
CA ALA A 145 -19.31 0.06 0.59
C ALA A 145 -19.51 -1.24 -0.22
N ASN A 146 -18.90 -1.36 -1.40
CA ASN A 146 -19.19 -2.42 -2.38
C ASN A 146 -18.24 -3.64 -2.35
N ASN A 147 -17.17 -3.67 -1.55
CA ASN A 147 -16.16 -4.75 -1.65
C ASN A 147 -15.49 -5.20 -0.34
N LYS A 148 -16.10 -4.93 0.82
CA LYS A 148 -15.56 -5.32 2.15
C LYS A 148 -15.22 -6.82 2.28
N GLU A 149 -15.95 -7.69 1.56
CA GLU A 149 -15.83 -9.15 1.68
C GLU A 149 -14.50 -9.73 1.16
N ARG A 150 -13.68 -8.94 0.46
CA ARG A 150 -12.43 -9.42 -0.18
C ARG A 150 -11.16 -9.06 0.58
N THR A 151 -11.26 -8.36 1.70
CA THR A 151 -10.10 -7.94 2.49
C THR A 151 -9.96 -8.81 3.73
N ARG A 152 -8.75 -9.29 3.98
CA ARG A 152 -8.45 -10.23 5.07
C ARG A 152 -7.52 -9.61 6.10
N PHE A 153 -7.82 -9.81 7.38
CA PHE A 153 -6.93 -9.48 8.49
C PHE A 153 -6.62 -10.75 9.29
N VAL A 154 -5.33 -11.04 9.50
CA VAL A 154 -4.86 -12.15 10.33
C VAL A 154 -3.78 -11.65 11.29
N ASN A 155 -4.01 -11.81 12.60
CA ASN A 155 -3.04 -11.48 13.66
C ASN A 155 -2.48 -10.05 13.58
N ASN A 156 -3.31 -9.08 13.19
CA ASN A 156 -2.90 -7.69 13.11
C ASN A 156 -3.10 -6.99 14.45
N THR A 157 -2.43 -5.86 14.63
CA THR A 157 -2.61 -5.00 15.80
C THR A 157 -2.90 -3.56 15.41
N LEU A 158 -3.79 -2.88 16.13
CA LEU A 158 -4.03 -1.45 16.09
C LEU A 158 -3.58 -0.82 17.40
N ASN A 159 -2.60 0.09 17.35
CA ASN A 159 -2.04 0.76 18.53
C ASN A 159 -1.59 -0.21 19.65
N GLY A 160 -1.18 -1.42 19.27
CA GLY A 160 -0.75 -2.48 20.19
C GLY A 160 -1.87 -3.43 20.64
N GLU A 161 -3.13 -3.15 20.31
CA GLU A 161 -4.27 -4.03 20.59
C GLU A 161 -4.57 -4.93 19.39
N ARG A 162 -5.03 -6.16 19.61
CA ARG A 162 -5.31 -7.10 18.52
C ARG A 162 -6.58 -6.68 17.75
N LEU A 163 -6.49 -6.67 16.42
CA LEU A 163 -7.61 -6.49 15.48
C LEU A 163 -8.37 -7.80 15.25
#